data_AF-A0A2M7F2T4-F1
#
_entry.id   AF-A0A2M7F2T4-F1
#
_cell.length_a   1.000
_cell.length_b   1.000
_cell.length_c   1.000
_cell.angle_alpha   90.00
_cell.angle_beta   90.00
_cell.angle_gamma   90.00
#
_symmetry.space_group_name_H-M   'P 1'
#
loop_
_entity.id
_entity.type
_entity.pdbx_description
1 polymer ?
#
loop_
_entity_poly.entity_id
_entity_poly.type
_entity_poly.pdbx_seq_one_letter_code
_entity_poly.pdbx_strand_id
1 'polypeptide(L)'
;MTKTTYIATAPDGTELTRKTDRTYTHAVLLEGDGPDGPVWGIVGFCGRLDLAQKKQTEHPGSIVVEVQVLGAVPADTHEPEVTEEAENLDHEADGATEQPPEPKITIGAVVQELLMDVDNAYVEIVAEVKRRFPDAKTTARSVASVAATLRKKGVDVPTRRKAAEG
;
A
#
# COMPACT_ATOMS: atom_id res chain seq x y z
N MET A 1 23.09 8.96 -13.18
CA MET A 1 21.85 9.08 -12.39
C MET A 1 22.20 9.72 -11.06
N THR A 2 21.54 10.83 -10.70
CA THR A 2 21.73 11.49 -9.41
C THR A 2 21.11 10.63 -8.32
N LYS A 3 21.86 10.31 -7.27
CA LYS A 3 21.35 9.55 -6.13
C LYS A 3 20.73 10.52 -5.12
N THR A 4 19.49 10.25 -4.74
CA THR A 4 18.77 10.96 -3.69
C THR A 4 19.11 10.35 -2.34
N THR A 5 19.29 11.19 -1.33
CA THR A 5 19.44 10.75 0.06
C THR A 5 18.11 10.90 0.77
N TYR A 6 17.63 9.81 1.35
CA TYR A 6 16.39 9.71 2.09
C TYR A 6 16.68 9.62 3.59
N ILE A 7 15.86 10.25 4.43
CA ILE A 7 15.93 10.27 5.90
C ILE A 7 14.65 9.69 6.46
N ALA A 8 14.77 8.73 7.36
CA ALA A 8 13.69 8.22 8.19
C ALA A 8 13.98 8.59 9.64
N THR A 9 13.05 9.29 10.29
CA THR A 9 13.20 9.72 11.69
C THR A 9 12.42 8.77 12.59
N ALA A 10 13.12 8.16 13.54
CA ALA A 10 12.51 7.32 14.57
C ALA A 10 11.83 8.17 15.66
N PRO A 11 10.93 7.58 16.49
CA PRO A 11 10.20 8.30 17.53
C PRO A 11 11.08 8.94 18.61
N ASP A 12 12.30 8.43 18.80
CA ASP A 12 13.31 8.98 19.71
C ASP A 12 14.11 10.15 19.09
N GLY A 13 13.81 10.51 17.85
CA GLY A 13 14.54 11.52 17.07
C GLY A 13 15.75 10.98 16.32
N THR A 14 16.04 9.68 16.39
CA THR A 14 17.16 9.07 15.67
C THR A 14 16.93 9.12 14.17
N GLU A 15 17.86 9.70 13.43
CA GLU A 15 17.79 9.80 11.97
C GLU A 15 18.54 8.67 11.27
N LEU A 16 17.84 7.97 10.37
CA LEU A 16 18.36 6.84 9.61
C LEU A 16 18.33 7.18 8.12
N THR A 17 19.50 7.16 7.47
CA THR A 17 19.63 7.63 6.08
C THR A 17 19.89 6.52 5.07
N ARG A 18 19.41 6.73 3.83
CA ARG A 18 19.69 5.85 2.69
C ARG A 18 19.88 6.62 1.40
N LYS A 19 21.02 6.40 0.73
CA LYS A 19 21.32 6.98 -0.59
C LYS A 19 20.96 6.00 -1.72
N THR A 20 20.09 6.41 -2.62
CA THR A 20 19.61 5.56 -3.73
C THR A 20 19.16 6.38 -4.93
N ASP A 21 19.09 5.75 -6.10
CA ASP A 21 18.46 6.24 -7.32
C ASP A 21 16.95 5.91 -7.39
N ARG A 22 16.41 5.19 -6.42
CA ARG A 22 15.00 4.80 -6.33
C ARG A 22 14.20 5.80 -5.51
N THR A 23 12.93 5.97 -5.85
CA THR A 23 12.01 6.81 -5.08
C THR A 23 11.40 6.05 -3.91
N TYR A 24 11.56 6.60 -2.70
CA TYR A 24 10.98 6.09 -1.48
C TYR A 24 10.11 7.15 -0.81
N THR A 25 9.02 6.71 -0.18
CA THR A 25 8.08 7.58 0.56
C THR A 25 7.95 7.15 2.01
N HIS A 26 8.18 5.87 2.31
CA HIS A 26 8.02 5.30 3.64
C HIS A 26 9.23 4.43 4.00
N ALA A 27 9.55 4.37 5.29
CA ALA A 27 10.52 3.45 5.86
C ALA A 27 9.88 2.64 6.98
N VAL A 28 10.32 1.40 7.13
CA VAL A 28 9.95 0.52 8.22
C VAL A 28 11.13 0.45 9.17
N LEU A 29 10.89 0.83 10.42
CA LEU A 29 11.89 0.86 11.48
C LEU A 29 11.52 -0.17 12.54
N LEU A 30 12.51 -0.85 13.10
CA LEU A 30 12.32 -1.81 14.18
C LEU A 30 13.21 -1.42 15.34
N GLU A 31 12.62 -1.34 16.52
CA GLU A 31 13.35 -1.17 17.77
C GLU A 31 14.07 -2.48 18.11
N GLY A 32 15.37 -2.39 18.39
CA GLY A 32 16.17 -3.52 18.86
C GLY A 32 16.99 -3.13 20.08
N ASP A 33 17.61 -4.11 20.72
CA ASP A 33 18.45 -3.89 21.89
C ASP A 33 19.85 -3.44 21.48
N GLY A 34 20.24 -2.23 21.89
CA GLY A 34 21.59 -1.71 21.77
C GLY A 34 22.35 -1.77 23.10
N PRO A 35 23.67 -1.53 23.08
CA PRO A 35 24.52 -1.56 24.28
C PRO A 35 24.16 -0.48 25.31
N ASP A 36 23.57 0.64 24.87
CA ASP A 36 23.24 1.80 25.69
C ASP A 36 21.72 2.04 25.82
N GLY A 37 20.88 1.10 25.36
CA GLY A 37 19.42 1.23 25.34
C GLY A 37 18.78 0.77 24.02
N PRO A 38 17.47 1.01 23.83
CA PRO A 38 16.78 0.68 22.58
C PRO A 38 17.35 1.49 21.41
N VAL A 39 17.64 0.80 20.30
CA VAL A 39 18.18 1.39 19.07
C VAL A 39 17.28 1.04 17.90
N TRP A 40 16.94 2.05 17.11
CA TRP A 40 16.12 1.87 15.91
C TRP A 40 16.97 1.41 14.72
N GLY A 41 16.56 0.29 14.12
CA GLY A 41 17.14 -0.25 12.89
C GLY A 41 16.22 -0.09 11.68
N ILE A 42 16.81 0.12 10.49
CA ILE A 42 16.05 0.10 9.23
C ILE A 42 15.73 -1.35 8.85
N VAL A 43 14.44 -1.67 8.80
CA VAL A 43 13.93 -2.90 8.17
C VAL A 43 13.84 -2.73 6.66
N GLY A 44 13.43 -1.55 6.17
CA GLY A 44 13.52 -1.23 4.75
C GLY A 44 12.84 0.07 4.33
N PHE A 45 13.16 0.52 3.12
CA PHE A 45 12.49 1.65 2.47
C PHE A 45 11.53 1.14 1.40
N CYS A 46 10.32 1.70 1.39
CA CYS A 46 9.21 1.36 0.52
C CYS A 46 8.75 2.61 -0.25
N GLY A 47 8.45 2.43 -1.55
CA GLY A 47 7.96 3.51 -2.40
C GLY A 47 6.48 3.84 -2.19
N ARG A 48 5.77 3.05 -1.39
CA ARG A 48 4.33 3.17 -1.12
C ARG A 48 4.01 2.68 0.30
N LEU A 49 2.94 3.23 0.87
CA LEU A 49 2.46 2.90 2.22
C LEU A 49 2.01 1.43 2.33
N ASP A 50 1.33 0.88 1.33
CA ASP A 50 0.86 -0.51 1.32
C ASP A 50 2.02 -1.52 1.45
N LEU A 51 3.14 -1.23 0.78
CA LEU A 51 4.35 -2.06 0.86
C LEU A 51 5.04 -1.92 2.21
N ALA A 52 5.00 -0.73 2.82
CA ALA A 52 5.53 -0.49 4.16
C ALA A 52 4.72 -1.22 5.22
N GLN A 53 3.39 -1.11 5.19
CA GLN A 53 2.47 -1.81 6.10
C GLN A 53 2.59 -3.34 5.96
N LYS A 54 2.65 -3.86 4.74
CA LYS A 54 2.87 -5.30 4.52
C LYS A 54 4.18 -5.76 5.19
N LYS A 55 5.23 -4.98 5.02
CA LYS A 55 6.53 -5.28 5.62
C LYS A 55 6.49 -5.12 7.14
N GLN A 56 5.73 -4.16 7.65
CA GLN A 56 5.50 -4.00 9.08
C GLN A 56 4.84 -5.25 9.69
N THR A 57 3.86 -5.85 9.02
CA THR A 57 3.22 -7.10 9.47
C THR A 57 4.20 -8.28 9.53
N GLU A 58 5.23 -8.30 8.68
CA GLU A 58 6.29 -9.32 8.68
C GLU A 58 7.30 -9.13 9.84
N HIS A 59 7.31 -7.95 10.47
CA HIS A 59 8.24 -7.57 11.53
C HIS A 59 7.48 -7.01 12.75
N PRO A 60 6.98 -7.87 13.66
CA PRO A 60 6.30 -7.44 14.88
C PRO A 60 7.14 -6.44 15.67
N GLY A 61 6.52 -5.37 16.17
CA GLY A 61 7.21 -4.28 16.87
C GLY A 61 7.83 -3.23 15.96
N SER A 62 7.72 -3.38 14.63
CA SER A 62 8.14 -2.35 13.70
C SER A 62 7.07 -1.25 13.52
N ILE A 63 7.55 -0.07 13.15
CA ILE A 63 6.73 1.10 12.84
C ILE A 63 6.97 1.53 11.40
N VAL A 64 5.99 2.21 10.82
CA VAL A 64 6.11 2.87 9.52
C VAL A 64 6.27 4.36 9.75
N VAL A 65 7.30 4.95 9.15
CA VAL A 65 7.55 6.40 9.17
C VAL A 65 7.62 6.94 7.74
N GLU A 66 7.21 8.18 7.55
CA GLU A 66 7.42 8.89 6.30
C GLU A 66 8.88 9.28 6.13
N VAL A 67 9.32 9.34 4.88
CA VAL A 67 10.71 9.54 4.54
C VAL A 67 10.90 10.88 3.86
N GLN A 68 11.82 11.68 4.38
CA GLN A 68 12.17 12.99 3.84
C GLN A 68 13.39 12.90 2.91
N VAL A 69 13.54 13.84 1.98
CA VAL A 69 14.72 13.92 1.11
C VAL A 69 15.72 14.91 1.70
N LEU A 70 16.91 14.43 2.06
CA LEU A 70 18.00 15.28 2.56
C LEU A 70 18.51 16.17 1.42
N GLY A 71 18.27 17.48 1.54
CA GLY A 71 18.61 18.49 0.52
C GLY A 71 17.41 19.06 -0.24
N ALA A 72 16.19 18.61 0.06
CA ALA A 72 15.00 19.41 -0.23
C ALA A 72 15.00 20.56 0.78
N VAL A 73 15.37 21.76 0.33
CA VAL A 73 15.15 22.97 1.12
C VAL A 73 13.64 23.04 1.36
N PRO A 74 13.13 23.06 2.60
CA PRO A 74 11.73 23.33 2.84
C PRO A 74 11.49 24.78 2.41
N ALA A 75 10.97 24.96 1.20
CA ALA A 75 10.35 26.21 0.83
C ALA A 75 9.03 26.27 1.61
N ASP A 76 9.03 27.16 2.60
CA ASP A 76 7.87 27.70 3.32
C ASP A 76 7.06 26.75 4.20
N THR A 77 7.33 26.89 5.49
CA THR A 77 6.35 27.18 6.54
C THR A 77 4.90 27.36 6.05
N HIS A 78 4.04 26.43 6.44
CA HIS A 78 2.67 26.75 6.84
C HIS A 78 2.18 25.71 7.85
N GLU A 79 2.43 25.98 9.14
CA GLU A 79 1.35 25.87 10.12
C GLU A 79 0.84 27.31 10.29
N PRO A 80 -0.47 27.54 10.13
CA PRO A 80 -1.33 27.28 11.28
C PRO A 80 -2.70 26.70 10.95
N GLU A 81 -3.35 26.27 12.02
CA GLU A 81 -4.79 26.27 12.26
C GLU A 81 -5.64 25.11 11.72
N VAL A 82 -6.17 24.38 12.71
CA VAL A 82 -7.53 23.87 12.75
C VAL A 82 -8.48 24.84 12.03
N THR A 83 -9.11 24.36 10.98
CA THR A 83 -10.45 24.82 10.59
C THR A 83 -11.21 23.57 10.16
N GLU A 84 -11.72 22.86 11.18
CA GLU A 84 -13.08 22.35 11.06
C GLU A 84 -13.97 23.55 10.79
N GLU A 85 -14.44 23.63 9.57
CA GLU A 85 -15.85 23.55 9.20
C GLU A 85 -15.71 23.39 7.68
N ALA A 86 -15.96 22.19 7.13
CA ALA A 86 -17.32 21.76 6.83
C ALA A 86 -18.09 22.95 6.27
N GLU A 87 -18.67 22.82 5.08
CA GLU A 87 -20.12 22.76 5.01
C GLU A 87 -20.37 23.15 3.54
N ASN A 88 -21.14 22.46 2.74
CA ASN A 88 -22.38 21.77 3.04
C ASN A 88 -22.83 21.25 1.64
N LEU A 89 -23.59 20.18 1.40
CA LEU A 89 -24.56 19.43 2.18
C LEU A 89 -25.31 18.55 1.15
N ASP A 90 -26.10 17.53 1.47
CA ASP A 90 -26.94 17.27 2.64
C ASP A 90 -26.95 15.74 2.89
N HIS A 91 -26.70 15.25 4.12
CA HIS A 91 -27.64 15.17 5.27
C HIS A 91 -28.65 14.01 5.10
N GLU A 92 -28.96 13.12 6.05
CA GLU A 92 -28.78 13.03 7.52
C GLU A 92 -28.83 11.55 7.91
N ALA A 93 -27.97 11.09 8.82
CA ALA A 93 -28.15 11.09 10.29
C ALA A 93 -29.38 10.27 10.71
N ASP A 94 -29.14 9.15 11.40
CA ASP A 94 -29.74 8.90 12.71
C ASP A 94 -29.12 7.62 13.33
N GLY A 95 -29.03 7.61 14.65
CA GLY A 95 -29.17 6.39 15.42
C GLY A 95 -27.92 5.53 15.59
N ALA A 96 -27.42 5.54 16.82
CA ALA A 96 -26.75 4.40 17.42
C ALA A 96 -27.36 3.06 16.99
N THR A 97 -26.58 2.13 16.45
CA THR A 97 -26.64 0.68 16.68
C THR A 97 -25.44 0.02 15.98
N GLU A 98 -24.86 -0.99 16.62
CA GLU A 98 -23.85 -1.92 16.12
C GLU A 98 -24.10 -2.40 14.68
N GLN A 99 -23.20 -2.12 13.72
CA GLN A 99 -22.93 -2.99 12.55
C GLN A 99 -21.65 -2.55 11.79
N PRO A 100 -20.81 -3.49 11.31
CA PRO A 100 -19.52 -3.17 10.69
C PRO A 100 -19.67 -2.58 9.27
N PRO A 101 -18.85 -1.59 8.87
CA PRO A 101 -18.95 -0.96 7.55
C PRO A 101 -18.59 -1.94 6.44
N GLU A 102 -19.47 -2.07 5.44
CA GLU A 102 -19.22 -2.89 4.25
C GLU A 102 -17.95 -2.40 3.52
N PRO A 103 -17.04 -3.31 3.14
CA PRO A 103 -15.73 -2.94 2.63
C PRO A 103 -15.85 -2.29 1.24
N LYS A 104 -15.28 -1.08 1.09
CA LYS A 104 -15.11 -0.40 -0.20
C LYS A 104 -14.49 -1.36 -1.22
N ILE A 105 -15.25 -1.71 -2.25
CA ILE A 105 -14.84 -2.65 -3.30
C ILE A 105 -13.67 -2.03 -4.07
N THR A 106 -12.47 -2.62 -3.96
CA THR A 106 -11.26 -2.18 -4.68
C THR A 106 -11.04 -3.03 -5.93
N ILE A 107 -10.34 -2.49 -6.93
CA ILE A 107 -9.96 -3.25 -8.15
C ILE A 107 -9.22 -4.55 -7.78
N GLY A 108 -8.32 -4.51 -6.79
CA GLY A 108 -7.58 -5.67 -6.32
C GLY A 108 -8.49 -6.73 -5.67
N ALA A 109 -9.47 -6.30 -4.87
CA ALA A 109 -10.45 -7.20 -4.27
C ALA A 109 -11.32 -7.88 -5.34
N VAL A 110 -11.80 -7.11 -6.34
CA VAL A 110 -12.58 -7.66 -7.47
C VAL A 110 -11.76 -8.63 -8.30
N VAL A 111 -10.50 -8.29 -8.62
CA VAL A 111 -9.62 -9.22 -9.36
C VAL A 111 -9.38 -10.49 -8.56
N GLN A 112 -9.17 -10.40 -7.24
CA GLN A 112 -8.95 -11.56 -6.38
C GLN A 112 -10.20 -12.45 -6.30
N GLU A 113 -11.38 -11.86 -6.12
CA GLU A 113 -12.67 -12.56 -6.13
C GLU A 113 -12.89 -13.32 -7.44
N LEU A 114 -12.72 -12.64 -8.57
CA LEU A 114 -12.88 -13.23 -9.90
C LEU A 114 -11.80 -14.28 -10.23
N LEU A 115 -10.61 -14.15 -9.65
CA LEU A 115 -9.53 -15.12 -9.80
C LEU A 115 -9.80 -16.44 -9.06
N MET A 116 -10.63 -16.43 -8.02
CA MET A 116 -11.04 -17.63 -7.29
C MET A 116 -12.11 -18.44 -8.03
N ASP A 117 -12.89 -17.80 -8.90
CA ASP A 117 -13.90 -18.47 -9.73
C ASP A 117 -13.26 -19.14 -10.96
N VAL A 118 -13.25 -20.47 -11.00
CA VAL A 118 -12.56 -21.32 -11.98
C VAL A 118 -12.99 -21.06 -13.43
N ASP A 119 -14.18 -20.52 -13.65
CA ASP A 119 -14.74 -20.35 -15.00
C ASP A 119 -14.28 -19.06 -15.69
N ASN A 120 -13.82 -18.05 -14.94
CA ASN A 120 -13.42 -16.75 -15.51
C ASN A 120 -12.04 -16.75 -16.21
N ALA A 121 -12.01 -16.68 -17.54
CA ALA A 121 -10.78 -16.43 -18.27
C ALA A 121 -10.18 -15.05 -17.91
N TYR A 122 -8.86 -14.88 -17.98
CA TYR A 122 -8.23 -13.58 -17.65
C TYR A 122 -8.77 -12.39 -18.46
N VAL A 123 -9.26 -12.64 -19.67
CA VAL A 123 -9.90 -11.63 -20.51
C VAL A 123 -11.28 -11.21 -19.98
N GLU A 124 -12.04 -12.15 -19.41
CA GLU A 124 -13.35 -11.90 -18.79
C GLU A 124 -13.18 -11.14 -17.47
N ILE A 125 -12.15 -11.49 -16.67
CA ILE A 125 -11.78 -10.73 -15.47
C ILE A 125 -11.44 -9.28 -15.83
N VAL A 126 -10.72 -9.04 -16.93
CA VAL A 126 -10.40 -7.68 -17.38
C VAL A 126 -11.67 -6.93 -17.81
N ALA A 127 -12.58 -7.58 -18.54
CA ALA A 127 -13.83 -6.98 -18.97
C ALA A 127 -14.70 -6.59 -17.76
N GLU A 128 -14.79 -7.47 -16.77
CA GLU A 128 -15.55 -7.23 -15.53
C GLU A 128 -14.97 -6.08 -14.70
N VAL A 129 -13.64 -6.04 -14.58
CA VAL A 129 -12.95 -4.96 -13.87
C VAL A 129 -13.17 -3.63 -14.58
N LYS A 130 -13.11 -3.58 -15.91
CA LYS A 130 -13.39 -2.35 -16.66
C LYS A 130 -14.87 -1.95 -16.63
N ARG A 131 -15.79 -2.91 -16.49
CA ARG A 131 -17.22 -2.65 -16.30
C ARG A 131 -17.49 -1.97 -14.96
N ARG A 132 -16.84 -2.43 -13.88
CA ARG A 132 -16.98 -1.84 -12.53
C ARG A 132 -16.13 -0.58 -12.34
N PHE A 133 -15.00 -0.49 -13.04
CA PHE A 133 -14.03 0.60 -12.95
C PHE A 133 -13.61 1.04 -14.37
N PRO A 134 -14.35 1.95 -15.01
CA PRO A 134 -14.08 2.36 -16.39
C PRO A 134 -12.71 3.02 -16.57
N ASP A 135 -12.18 3.66 -15.53
CA ASP A 135 -10.85 4.28 -15.53
C ASP A 135 -9.71 3.28 -15.26
N ALA A 136 -10.02 2.00 -15.03
CA ALA A 136 -9.02 1.01 -14.68
C ALA A 136 -8.12 0.63 -15.87
N LYS A 137 -6.81 0.71 -15.66
CA LYS A 137 -5.77 0.29 -16.62
C LYS A 137 -5.46 -1.22 -16.54
N THR A 138 -6.42 -2.02 -16.07
CA THR A 138 -6.24 -3.46 -15.84
C THR A 138 -6.03 -4.20 -17.16
N THR A 139 -5.04 -5.10 -17.19
CA THR A 139 -4.68 -5.93 -18.34
C THR A 139 -4.62 -7.41 -17.96
N ALA A 140 -4.70 -8.32 -18.94
CA ALA A 140 -4.58 -9.76 -18.68
C ALA A 140 -3.21 -10.10 -18.04
N ARG A 141 -2.15 -9.37 -18.40
CA ARG A 141 -0.81 -9.52 -17.81
C ARG A 141 -0.78 -9.10 -16.34
N SER A 142 -1.45 -8.01 -15.97
CA SER A 142 -1.53 -7.60 -14.56
C SER A 142 -2.35 -8.60 -13.74
N VAL A 143 -3.45 -9.13 -14.29
CA VAL A 143 -4.25 -10.19 -13.65
C VAL A 143 -3.43 -11.46 -13.43
N ALA A 144 -2.68 -11.92 -14.44
CA ALA A 144 -1.80 -13.09 -14.33
C ALA A 144 -0.70 -12.90 -13.26
N SER A 145 -0.14 -11.69 -13.15
CA SER A 145 0.85 -11.34 -12.11
C SER A 145 0.25 -11.38 -10.70
N VAL A 146 -1.00 -10.94 -10.54
CA VAL A 146 -1.73 -11.03 -9.26
C VAL A 146 -2.00 -12.49 -8.91
N ALA A 147 -2.48 -13.30 -9.87
CA ALA A 147 -2.69 -14.73 -9.68
C ALA A 147 -1.40 -15.45 -9.24
N ALA A 148 -0.27 -15.18 -9.89
CA ALA A 148 1.03 -15.74 -9.51
C ALA A 148 1.46 -15.33 -8.09
N THR A 149 1.20 -14.08 -7.72
CA THR A 149 1.51 -13.57 -6.36
C THR A 149 0.64 -14.24 -5.30
N LEU A 150 -0.64 -14.47 -5.58
CA LEU A 150 -1.56 -15.16 -4.69
C LEU A 150 -1.16 -16.64 -4.49
N ARG A 151 -0.81 -17.35 -5.56
CA ARG A 151 -0.27 -18.72 -5.46
C ARG A 151 1.00 -18.77 -4.61
N LYS A 152 1.90 -17.80 -4.78
CA LYS A 152 3.13 -17.69 -3.97
C LYS A 152 2.83 -17.47 -2.49
N LYS A 153 1.72 -16.81 -2.16
CA LYS A 153 1.24 -16.59 -0.78
C LYS A 153 0.46 -17.79 -0.22
N GLY A 154 0.37 -18.91 -0.95
CA GLY A 154 -0.34 -20.10 -0.52
C GLY A 154 -1.86 -20.05 -0.74
N VAL A 155 -2.37 -19.04 -1.45
CA VAL A 155 -3.77 -19.00 -1.87
C VAL A 155 -3.93 -19.96 -3.05
N ASP A 156 -4.89 -20.90 -2.94
CA ASP A 156 -5.19 -21.85 -4.00
C ASP A 156 -5.93 -21.15 -5.15
N VAL A 157 -5.15 -20.53 -6.04
CA VAL A 157 -5.66 -19.92 -7.26
C VAL A 157 -5.53 -20.91 -8.41
N PRO A 158 -6.64 -21.36 -9.02
CA PRO A 158 -6.63 -22.35 -10.08
C PRO A 158 -5.65 -22.01 -11.21
N THR A 159 -4.85 -22.98 -11.63
CA THR A 159 -3.94 -22.81 -12.77
C THR A 159 -4.74 -22.92 -14.06
N ARG A 160 -5.18 -21.76 -14.59
CA ARG A 160 -5.97 -21.72 -15.82
C ARG A 160 -5.09 -22.09 -17.01
N ARG A 161 -5.49 -23.12 -17.77
CA ARG A 161 -4.89 -23.40 -19.09
C ARG A 161 -5.34 -22.32 -20.06
N LYS A 162 -4.48 -21.97 -21.03
CA LYS A 162 -4.88 -21.13 -22.17
C LYS A 162 -6.17 -21.69 -22.76
N ALA A 163 -7.18 -20.84 -22.96
CA ALA A 163 -8.26 -21.18 -23.88
C ALA A 163 -7.61 -21.59 -25.21
N ALA A 164 -7.97 -22.78 -25.70
CA ALA A 164 -7.61 -23.20 -27.03
C ALA A 164 -8.11 -22.15 -28.02
N GLU A 165 -7.23 -21.67 -28.88
CA GLU A 165 -7.62 -20.90 -30.06
C GLU A 165 -8.62 -21.78 -30.85
N GLY A 166 -9.84 -21.28 -30.99
CA GLY A 166 -10.86 -21.79 -31.90
C GLY A 166 -11.00 -20.84 -33.07
#